data_AF-A0A9D2QLH5-F1
#
_entry.id   AF-A0A9D2QLH5-F1
#
_cell.length_a   1.000
_cell.length_b   1.000
_cell.length_c   1.000
_cell.angle_alpha   90.00
_cell.angle_beta   90.00
_cell.angle_gamma   90.00
#
_symmetry.space_group_name_H-M   'P 1'
#
loop_
_entity.id
_entity.type
_entity.pdbx_description
1 polymer ?
#
loop_
_entity_poly.entity_id
_entity_poly.type
_entity_poly.pdbx_seq_one_letter_code
_entity_poly.pdbx_strand_id
1 'polypeptide(L)' 'MTVELICVGTELLLGNIVNTNAAWLAEQCAALGLSCYYQTVVGDNADRLAGILETG' A
#
# COMPACT_ATOMS: atom_id res chain seq x y z
N MET A 1 13.11 7.09 8.68
CA MET A 1 12.27 7.68 7.62
C MET A 1 10.92 6.98 7.66
N THR A 2 9.83 7.73 7.53
CA THR A 2 8.47 7.18 7.50
C THR A 2 8.09 6.82 6.08
N VAL A 3 7.39 5.69 5.90
CA VAL A 3 6.93 5.20 4.60
C VAL A 3 5.47 4.79 4.66
N GLU A 4 4.81 4.86 3.51
CA GLU A 4 3.47 4.30 3.28
C GLU A 4 3.56 3.28 2.15
N LEU A 5 2.82 2.18 2.27
CA LEU A 5 2.65 1.22 1.18
C LEU A 5 1.29 1.43 0.52
N ILE A 6 1.30 1.79 -0.77
CA ILE A 6 0.11 1.92 -1.59
C ILE A 6 0.03 0.69 -2.49
N CYS A 7 -0.99 -0.15 -2.28
CA CYS A 7 -1.23 -1.37 -3.05
C CYS A 7 -2.40 -1.16 -4.00
N VAL A 8 -2.16 -1.38 -5.30
CA VAL A 8 -3.15 -1.21 -6.37
C VAL A 8 -3.68 -2.57 -6.80
N GLY A 9 -5.00 -2.71 -6.86
CA GLY A 9 -5.68 -3.91 -7.34
C GLY A 9 -7.14 -3.95 -6.87
N THR A 10 -8.09 -4.04 -7.79
CA THR A 10 -9.52 -4.12 -7.43
C THR A 10 -9.84 -5.38 -6.63
N GLU A 11 -9.22 -6.49 -6.96
CA GLU A 11 -9.31 -7.77 -6.24
C GLU A 11 -8.73 -7.70 -4.82
N LEU A 12 -7.69 -6.89 -4.62
CA LEU A 12 -7.16 -6.61 -3.28
C LEU A 12 -8.14 -5.75 -2.50
N LEU A 13 -8.68 -4.70 -3.13
CA LEU A 13 -9.65 -3.80 -2.51
C LEU A 13 -10.95 -4.51 -2.10
N LEU A 14 -11.44 -5.43 -2.93
CA LEU A 14 -12.65 -6.21 -2.67
C LEU A 14 -12.41 -7.40 -1.75
N GLY A 15 -11.15 -7.68 -1.37
CA GLY A 15 -10.80 -8.80 -0.49
C GLY A 15 -10.90 -10.18 -1.16
N ASN A 16 -10.87 -10.23 -2.49
CA ASN A 16 -10.87 -11.50 -3.23
C ASN A 16 -9.52 -12.22 -3.08
N ILE A 17 -8.43 -11.47 -2.90
CA ILE A 17 -7.07 -11.97 -2.69
C ILE A 17 -6.48 -11.30 -1.45
N VAL A 18 -5.73 -12.09 -0.66
CA VAL A 18 -4.98 -11.58 0.49
C VAL A 18 -3.76 -10.79 0.01
N ASN A 19 -3.58 -9.57 0.51
CA ASN A 19 -2.45 -8.71 0.16
C ASN A 19 -1.15 -9.16 0.84
N THR A 20 -0.53 -10.22 0.32
CA THR A 20 0.76 -10.73 0.82
C THR A 20 1.94 -9.83 0.43
N ASN A 21 1.80 -9.01 -0.61
CA ASN A 21 2.82 -8.05 -1.04
C ASN A 21 3.07 -6.98 0.03
N ALA A 22 2.00 -6.44 0.63
CA ALA A 22 2.12 -5.45 1.70
C ALA A 22 2.84 -6.02 2.94
N ALA A 23 2.57 -7.28 3.30
CA ALA A 23 3.26 -7.96 4.39
C ALA A 23 4.77 -8.10 4.10
N TRP A 24 5.12 -8.62 2.93
CA TRP A 24 6.53 -8.79 2.53
C TRP A 24 7.28 -7.44 2.50
N LEU A 25 6.69 -6.41 1.90
CA LEU A 25 7.30 -5.07 1.83
C LEU A 25 7.45 -4.43 3.20
N ALA A 26 6.47 -4.59 4.11
CA ALA A 26 6.57 -4.07 5.46
C ALA A 26 7.72 -4.70 6.25
N GLU A 27 7.95 -6.01 6.08
CA GLU A 27 9.11 -6.70 6.66
C GLU A 27 10.44 -6.13 6.10
N GLN A 28 10.50 -5.89 4.78
CA GLN A 28 11.70 -5.29 4.17
C GLN A 28 11.94 -3.86 4.68
N CYS A 29 10.89 -3.05 4.79
CA CYS A 29 10.97 -1.71 5.35
C CYS A 29 11.48 -1.73 6.80
N ALA A 30 10.95 -2.64 7.63
CA ALA A 30 11.41 -2.82 9.02
C ALA A 30 12.89 -3.23 9.09
N ALA A 31 13.33 -4.15 8.23
CA ALA A 31 14.73 -4.56 8.14
C ALA A 31 15.67 -3.41 7.75
N LEU A 32 15.17 -2.44 6.99
CA LEU A 32 15.89 -1.22 6.60
C LEU A 32 15.79 -0.07 7.62
N GLY A 33 15.10 -0.27 8.75
CA GLY A 33 14.88 0.77 9.76
C GLY A 33 13.88 1.85 9.34
N LEU A 34 12.99 1.54 8.40
CA LEU A 34 11.91 2.41 7.94
C LEU A 34 10.64 2.15 8.75
N SER A 35 9.94 3.22 9.14
CA SER A 35 8.70 3.11 9.91
C SER A 35 7.51 3.18 8.97
N CYS A 36 6.76 2.09 8.86
CA CYS A 36 5.55 2.02 8.05
C CYS A 36 4.33 2.32 8.93
N TYR A 37 3.68 3.48 8.74
CA TYR A 37 2.52 3.87 9.56
C TYR A 37 1.19 3.57 8.90
N TYR A 38 1.16 3.57 7.57
CA TYR A 38 -0.05 3.37 6.78
C TYR A 38 0.18 2.33 5.69
N GLN A 39 -0.89 1.59 5.41
CA GLN A 39 -1.02 0.74 4.23
C GLN A 39 -2.36 1.08 3.59
N THR A 40 -2.32 1.53 2.35
CA THR A 40 -3.51 1.94 1.59
C THR A 40 -3.74 0.96 0.45
N VAL A 41 -4.97 0.49 0.28
CA VAL A 41 -5.38 -0.34 -0.85
C VAL A 41 -6.32 0.48 -1.72
N VAL A 42 -6.02 0.56 -3.02
CA VAL A 42 -6.81 1.29 -4.01
C VAL A 42 -7.11 0.39 -5.21
N GLY A 43 -8.28 0.57 -5.82
CA GLY A 43 -8.62 -0.13 -7.06
C GLY A 43 -7.85 0.44 -8.26
N ASP A 44 -7.97 -0.20 -9.42
CA ASP A 44 -7.16 0.08 -10.63
C ASP A 44 -7.53 1.38 -11.37
N ASN A 45 -8.19 2.32 -10.69
CA ASN A 45 -8.53 3.62 -11.26
C ASN A 45 -7.39 4.62 -11.00
N ALA A 46 -6.81 5.14 -12.08
CA ALA A 46 -5.68 6.07 -12.02
C ALA A 46 -6.00 7.37 -11.26
N ASP A 47 -7.22 7.90 -11.39
CA ASP A 47 -7.63 9.14 -10.69
C ASP A 47 -7.71 8.91 -9.17
N ARG A 48 -8.17 7.73 -8.75
CA ARG A 48 -8.17 7.36 -7.33
C ARG A 48 -6.75 7.23 -6.78
N LEU A 49 -5.85 6.60 -7.53
CA LEU A 49 -4.44 6.51 -7.13
C LEU A 49 -3.79 7.91 -7.04
N ALA A 50 -4.04 8.78 -8.01
CA ALA A 50 -3.56 10.16 -7.99
C ALA A 50 -4.07 10.90 -6.74
N GLY A 51 -5.35 10.73 -6.39
CA GLY A 51 -5.91 11.32 -5.17
C GLY A 51 -5.20 10.89 -3.88
N ILE A 52 -4.76 9.64 -3.78
CA ILE A 52 -3.97 9.16 -2.62
C ILE A 52 -2.63 9.87 -2.53
N LEU A 53 -1.92 10.00 -3.66
CA LEU A 53 -0.60 10.64 -3.72
C LEU A 53 -0.62 12.13 -3.36
N GLU A 54 -1.75 12.81 -3.55
CA GLU A 54 -1.92 14.22 -3.18
C GLU A 54 -2.24 14.42 -1.69
N THR A 55 -2.71 13.39 -0.99
CA THR A 55 -3.14 13.48 0.42
C THR A 55 -2.13 12.96 1.44
N GLY A 56 -1.08 12.26 0.99
CA GLY A 56 -0.04 11.64 1.84
C GLY A 56 1.11 12.56 2.22
#